data_AF-A0A086P4H3-F1
#
_entry.id   AF-A0A086P4H3-F1
#
_cell.length_a   1.000
_cell.length_b   1.000
_cell.length_c   1.000
_cell.angle_alpha   90.00
_cell.angle_beta   90.00
_cell.angle_gamma   90.00
#
_symmetry.space_group_name_H-M   'P 1'
#
loop_
_entity.id
_entity.type
_entity.pdbx_description
1 polymer ?
#
loop_
_entity_poly.entity_id
_entity_poly.type
_entity_poly.pdbx_seq_one_letter_code
_entity_poly.pdbx_strand_id
1 'polypeptide(L)'
;MATLAVEPQDCLRSMGHVALFYPNIEDGPAAAKLLKLLGFVETQMLPFPNGAFYRFVVHDSYQSRGDGIVYLSALPAAQAALNKAAREALGYGTDKEHEAVGALREAVLADPEYTFHIGTLVDSFDVIEKMTLDLIDANENDPDLKGRLKVTVNRPRLGNAEIDARLDASPAFGEVKRYAYGRNGLQLFVETDLLSSGQIGDTLILEFDYVWPGYDSHILSVVEL
;
A
#
# COMPACT_ATOMS: atom_id res chain seq x y z
N MET A 1 -26.26 -29.83 -16.29
CA MET A 1 -24.89 -29.30 -16.36
C MET A 1 -24.34 -29.34 -14.95
N ALA A 2 -23.21 -30.00 -14.71
CA ALA A 2 -22.57 -29.94 -13.40
C ALA A 2 -21.89 -28.57 -13.28
N THR A 3 -22.30 -27.78 -12.30
CA THR A 3 -21.61 -26.55 -11.91
C THR A 3 -20.25 -26.96 -11.34
N LEU A 4 -19.17 -26.70 -12.08
CA LEU A 4 -17.78 -26.94 -11.66
C LEU A 4 -17.31 -25.93 -10.59
N ALA A 5 -18.22 -25.22 -9.94
CA ALA A 5 -17.89 -24.24 -8.92
C ALA A 5 -17.77 -24.94 -7.57
N VAL A 6 -16.60 -24.83 -6.94
CA VAL A 6 -16.41 -25.16 -5.52
C VAL A 6 -17.19 -24.13 -4.71
N GLU A 7 -18.07 -24.56 -3.82
CA GLU A 7 -18.89 -23.63 -3.03
C GLU A 7 -17.97 -22.78 -2.12
N PRO A 8 -18.29 -21.49 -1.90
CA PRO A 8 -17.46 -20.62 -1.05
C PRO A 8 -17.19 -21.19 0.35
N GLN A 9 -18.10 -22.02 0.88
CA GLN A 9 -18.00 -22.62 2.21
C GLN A 9 -17.16 -23.91 2.25
N ASP A 10 -16.78 -24.48 1.11
CA ASP A 10 -16.10 -25.79 1.06
C ASP A 10 -14.62 -25.71 1.47
N CYS A 11 -13.99 -24.54 1.34
CA CYS A 11 -12.62 -24.31 1.77
C CYS A 11 -12.35 -22.84 2.08
N LEU A 12 -11.53 -22.60 3.11
CA LEU A 12 -11.00 -21.27 3.39
C LEU A 12 -9.99 -20.89 2.31
N ARG A 13 -10.21 -19.75 1.65
CA ARG A 13 -9.22 -19.12 0.77
C ARG A 13 -8.58 -17.96 1.52
N SER A 14 -7.26 -17.88 1.46
CA SER A 14 -6.49 -16.74 1.95
C SER A 14 -5.72 -16.09 0.80
N MET A 15 -5.24 -14.86 1.01
CA MET A 15 -4.36 -14.20 0.05
C MET A 15 -2.99 -14.90 0.09
N GLY A 16 -2.64 -15.59 -0.99
CA GLY A 16 -1.38 -16.34 -1.08
C GLY A 16 -0.17 -15.42 -1.10
N HIS A 17 -0.02 -14.66 -2.19
CA HIS A 17 1.07 -13.72 -2.35
C HIS A 17 0.72 -12.54 -3.26
N VAL A 18 1.46 -11.44 -3.08
CA VAL A 18 1.57 -10.37 -4.06
C VAL A 18 3.02 -10.25 -4.53
N ALA A 19 3.22 -10.04 -5.83
CA ALA A 19 4.54 -9.80 -6.41
C ALA A 19 4.72 -8.32 -6.72
N LEU A 20 5.70 -7.72 -6.06
CA LEU A 20 6.09 -6.33 -6.22
C LEU A 20 7.44 -6.23 -6.93
N PHE A 21 7.61 -5.11 -7.63
CA PHE A 21 8.83 -4.79 -8.35
C PHE A 21 9.40 -3.45 -7.96
N TYR A 22 10.71 -3.37 -7.75
CA TYR A 22 11.44 -2.10 -7.67
C TYR A 22 12.04 -1.74 -9.05
N PRO A 23 12.11 -0.46 -9.42
CA PRO A 23 12.41 -0.05 -10.79
C PRO A 23 13.87 -0.27 -11.19
N ASN A 24 14.84 0.01 -10.30
CA ASN A 24 16.27 -0.13 -10.57
C ASN A 24 16.95 -1.02 -9.53
N ILE A 25 18.05 -1.69 -9.92
CA ILE A 25 18.79 -2.63 -9.06
C ILE A 25 19.19 -2.00 -7.72
N GLU A 26 19.53 -0.72 -7.77
CA GLU A 26 19.99 0.11 -6.66
C GLU A 26 18.86 0.46 -5.68
N ASP A 27 17.60 0.45 -6.13
CA ASP A 27 16.43 0.74 -5.28
C ASP A 27 16.04 -0.47 -4.42
N GLY A 28 16.52 -1.67 -4.72
CA GLY A 28 16.16 -2.91 -4.02
C GLY A 28 16.32 -2.83 -2.49
N PRO A 29 17.48 -2.42 -1.96
CA PRO A 29 17.67 -2.24 -0.52
C PRO A 29 16.73 -1.20 0.12
N ALA A 30 16.45 -0.09 -0.56
CA ALA A 30 15.56 0.96 -0.06
C ALA A 30 14.09 0.49 -0.06
N ALA A 31 13.65 -0.19 -1.11
CA ALA A 31 12.33 -0.81 -1.17
C ALA A 31 12.15 -1.89 -0.09
N ALA A 32 13.16 -2.74 0.14
CA ALA A 32 13.14 -3.73 1.21
C ALA A 32 13.09 -3.08 2.61
N LYS A 33 13.83 -1.98 2.81
CA LYS A 33 13.80 -1.18 4.03
C LYS A 33 12.41 -0.58 4.28
N LEU A 34 11.78 -0.02 3.24
CA LEU A 34 10.41 0.47 3.33
C LEU A 34 9.44 -0.63 3.76
N LEU A 35 9.50 -1.82 3.15
CA LEU A 35 8.61 -2.93 3.54
C LEU A 35 8.79 -3.34 5.01
N LYS A 36 10.03 -3.32 5.55
CA LYS A 36 10.27 -3.55 6.99
C LYS A 36 9.68 -2.45 7.86
N LEU A 37 9.79 -1.19 7.44
CA LEU A 37 9.22 -0.04 8.14
C LEU A 37 7.68 -0.12 8.20
N LEU A 38 7.07 -0.68 7.15
CA LEU A 38 5.64 -0.98 7.06
C LEU A 38 5.21 -2.23 7.87
N GLY A 39 6.13 -2.83 8.62
CA GLY A 39 5.84 -3.97 9.51
C GLY A 39 5.91 -5.35 8.85
N PHE A 40 6.27 -5.44 7.57
CA PHE A 40 6.47 -6.74 6.92
C PHE A 40 7.75 -7.42 7.42
N VAL A 41 7.68 -8.74 7.62
CA VAL A 41 8.81 -9.54 8.13
C VAL A 41 9.60 -10.10 6.95
N GLU A 42 10.84 -9.66 6.76
CA GLU A 42 11.76 -10.25 5.78
C GLU A 42 12.15 -11.66 6.23
N THR A 43 11.87 -12.64 5.38
CA THR A 43 12.17 -14.06 5.64
C THR A 43 13.30 -14.59 4.78
N GLN A 44 13.60 -13.91 3.67
CA GLN A 44 14.64 -14.32 2.75
C GLN A 44 15.10 -13.12 1.90
N MET A 45 16.40 -13.06 1.65
CA MET A 45 17.00 -12.26 0.59
C MET A 45 17.94 -13.16 -0.22
N LEU A 46 17.74 -13.21 -1.53
CA LEU A 46 18.55 -13.96 -2.48
C LEU A 46 19.21 -12.99 -3.47
N PRO A 47 20.55 -12.95 -3.56
CA PRO A 47 21.20 -12.16 -4.59
C PRO A 47 20.98 -12.81 -5.95
N PHE A 48 20.45 -12.06 -6.92
CA PHE A 48 20.45 -12.44 -8.32
C PHE A 48 21.27 -11.45 -9.16
N PRO A 49 21.77 -11.87 -10.34
CA PRO A 49 22.59 -11.01 -11.20
C PRO A 49 21.94 -9.68 -11.58
N ASN A 50 20.60 -9.64 -11.65
CA ASN A 50 19.84 -8.47 -12.08
C ASN A 50 19.08 -7.80 -10.93
N GLY A 51 19.61 -7.89 -9.71
CA GLY A 51 19.00 -7.35 -8.49
C GLY A 51 18.52 -8.42 -7.53
N ALA A 52 18.53 -8.12 -6.23
CA ALA A 52 18.14 -9.07 -5.20
C ALA A 52 16.63 -9.40 -5.24
N PHE A 53 16.30 -10.64 -4.93
CA PHE A 53 14.94 -11.05 -4.62
C PHE A 53 14.75 -11.09 -3.11
N TYR A 54 13.64 -10.56 -2.64
CA TYR A 54 13.25 -10.58 -1.24
C TYR A 54 11.91 -11.28 -1.08
N ARG A 55 11.78 -12.01 0.02
CA ARG A 55 10.50 -12.58 0.47
C ARG A 55 10.14 -12.01 1.83
N PHE A 56 8.96 -11.42 1.90
CA PHE A 56 8.35 -10.94 3.12
C PHE A 56 7.08 -11.71 3.46
N VAL A 57 6.66 -11.64 4.72
CA VAL A 57 5.34 -12.05 5.17
C VAL A 57 4.68 -10.95 6.00
N VAL A 58 3.33 -10.91 6.00
CA VAL A 58 2.54 -9.90 6.73
C VAL A 58 2.64 -10.01 8.26
N HIS A 59 2.99 -11.19 8.76
CA HIS A 59 3.22 -11.41 10.19
C HIS A 59 4.12 -12.64 10.39
N ASP A 60 4.86 -12.72 11.48
CA ASP A 60 5.82 -13.80 11.75
C ASP A 60 5.17 -15.20 11.76
N SER A 61 3.91 -15.29 12.19
CA SER A 61 3.16 -16.56 12.16
C SER A 61 2.87 -17.09 10.75
N TYR A 62 3.15 -16.32 9.69
CA TYR A 62 2.90 -16.69 8.29
C TYR A 62 4.15 -17.24 7.60
N GLN A 63 5.31 -17.27 8.26
CA GLN A 63 6.59 -17.67 7.65
C GLN A 63 6.50 -18.98 6.84
N SER A 64 5.86 -20.02 7.40
CA SER A 64 5.74 -21.37 6.83
C SER A 64 4.35 -21.73 6.28
N ARG A 65 3.36 -20.82 6.37
CA ARG A 65 1.94 -21.12 6.12
C ARG A 65 1.56 -21.15 4.64
N GLY A 66 2.28 -20.39 3.81
CA GLY A 66 2.03 -20.31 2.36
C GLY A 66 1.04 -19.23 1.93
N ASP A 67 0.62 -18.36 2.85
CA ASP A 67 -0.21 -17.18 2.61
C ASP A 67 0.40 -15.91 3.23
N GLY A 68 -0.17 -14.74 2.93
CA GLY A 68 0.31 -13.46 3.46
C GLY A 68 1.71 -13.09 2.97
N ILE A 69 2.11 -13.53 1.78
CA ILE A 69 3.47 -13.33 1.27
C ILE A 69 3.55 -12.06 0.41
N VAL A 70 4.64 -11.30 0.57
CA VAL A 70 5.00 -10.23 -0.36
C VAL A 70 6.37 -10.57 -0.96
N TYR A 71 6.39 -10.78 -2.28
CA TYR A 71 7.64 -10.90 -3.02
C TYR A 71 8.07 -9.54 -3.53
N LEU A 72 9.37 -9.24 -3.45
CA LEU A 72 9.94 -8.01 -3.99
C LEU A 72 11.15 -8.38 -4.86
N SER A 73 11.16 -7.92 -6.11
CA SER A 73 12.24 -8.22 -7.06
C SER A 73 12.50 -7.07 -8.02
N ALA A 74 13.59 -7.10 -8.77
CA ALA A 74 13.82 -6.10 -9.81
C ALA A 74 12.76 -6.21 -10.92
N LEU A 75 12.32 -5.06 -11.44
CA LEU A 75 11.38 -5.00 -12.55
C LEU A 75 11.94 -5.77 -13.77
N PRO A 76 11.22 -6.78 -14.29
CA PRO A 76 11.71 -7.55 -15.43
C PRO A 76 11.95 -6.67 -16.65
N ALA A 77 13.05 -6.90 -17.37
CA ALA A 77 13.47 -6.05 -18.50
C ALA A 77 12.39 -5.85 -19.57
N ALA A 78 11.59 -6.89 -19.86
CA ALA A 78 10.48 -6.79 -20.80
C ALA A 78 9.35 -5.88 -20.29
N GLN A 79 9.03 -5.95 -19.00
CA GLN A 79 8.02 -5.08 -18.37
C GLN A 79 8.54 -3.64 -18.28
N ALA A 80 9.81 -3.44 -17.92
CA ALA A 80 10.46 -2.13 -17.93
C ALA A 80 10.41 -1.48 -19.32
N ALA A 81 10.68 -2.25 -20.38
CA ALA A 81 10.61 -1.78 -21.76
C ALA A 81 9.17 -1.39 -22.16
N LEU A 82 8.17 -2.19 -21.78
CA LEU A 82 6.76 -1.87 -22.02
C LEU A 82 6.33 -0.60 -21.28
N ASN A 83 6.64 -0.49 -19.99
CA ASN A 83 6.33 0.69 -19.17
C ASN A 83 6.96 1.95 -19.79
N LYS A 84 8.23 1.86 -20.20
CA LYS A 84 8.92 2.95 -20.89
C LYS A 84 8.21 3.34 -22.19
N ALA A 85 7.91 2.38 -23.06
CA ALA A 85 7.26 2.66 -24.34
C ALA A 85 5.86 3.27 -24.15
N ALA A 86 5.08 2.78 -23.18
CA ALA A 86 3.78 3.33 -22.85
C ALA A 86 3.87 4.77 -22.34
N ARG A 87 4.83 5.06 -21.44
CA ARG A 87 5.07 6.41 -20.92
C ARG A 87 5.51 7.39 -21.99
N GLU A 88 6.43 6.98 -22.86
CA GLU A 88 6.88 7.80 -23.99
C GLU A 88 5.74 8.09 -24.96
N ALA A 89 4.92 7.09 -25.30
CA ALA A 89 3.78 7.25 -26.20
C ALA A 89 2.69 8.16 -25.61
N LEU A 90 2.47 8.09 -24.30
CA LEU A 90 1.48 8.88 -23.59
C LEU A 90 2.02 10.23 -23.08
N GLY A 91 3.29 10.57 -23.36
CA GLY A 91 3.91 11.81 -22.89
C GLY A 91 3.94 11.96 -21.37
N TYR A 92 3.98 10.86 -20.62
CA TYR A 92 3.89 10.83 -19.16
C TYR A 92 4.90 11.79 -18.50
N GLY A 93 4.41 12.71 -17.65
CA GLY A 93 5.23 13.68 -16.93
C GLY A 93 5.82 14.80 -17.79
N THR A 94 5.28 15.05 -18.98
CA THR A 94 5.74 16.11 -19.90
C THR A 94 4.64 17.11 -20.25
N ASP A 95 4.99 18.23 -20.88
CA ASP A 95 4.02 19.22 -21.40
C ASP A 95 3.09 18.67 -22.51
N LYS A 96 3.36 17.46 -23.00
CA LYS A 96 2.55 16.75 -24.00
C LYS A 96 1.87 15.50 -23.41
N GLU A 97 1.71 15.45 -22.10
CA GLU A 97 1.02 14.36 -21.42
C GLU A 97 -0.40 14.17 -21.98
N HIS A 98 -0.75 12.91 -22.27
CA HIS A 98 -2.08 12.56 -22.74
C HIS A 98 -3.12 12.85 -21.63
N GLU A 99 -4.27 13.42 -22.00
CA GLU A 99 -5.30 13.88 -21.05
C GLU A 99 -5.74 12.79 -20.05
N ALA A 100 -5.86 11.54 -20.50
CA ALA A 100 -6.21 10.41 -19.64
C ALA A 100 -5.19 10.13 -18.54
N VAL A 101 -3.90 10.36 -18.78
CA VAL A 101 -2.84 10.21 -17.77
C VAL A 101 -2.97 11.31 -16.72
N GLY A 102 -3.09 12.57 -17.16
CA GLY A 102 -3.28 13.70 -16.25
C GLY A 102 -4.52 13.53 -15.38
N ALA A 103 -5.65 13.16 -16.00
CA ALA A 103 -6.92 12.93 -15.30
C ALA A 103 -6.83 11.80 -14.26
N LEU A 104 -6.15 10.70 -14.57
CA LEU A 104 -5.93 9.63 -13.61
C LEU A 104 -5.08 10.11 -12.42
N ARG A 105 -3.98 10.83 -12.68
CA ARG A 105 -3.09 11.34 -11.63
C ARG A 105 -3.79 12.34 -10.73
N GLU A 106 -4.60 13.22 -11.30
CA GLU A 106 -5.44 14.15 -10.54
C GLU A 106 -6.46 13.42 -9.67
N ALA A 107 -7.10 12.38 -10.20
CA ALA A 107 -8.06 11.58 -9.45
C ALA A 107 -7.40 10.83 -8.28
N VAL A 108 -6.23 10.23 -8.49
CA VAL A 108 -5.44 9.55 -7.45
C VAL A 108 -4.91 10.54 -6.41
N LEU A 109 -4.53 11.76 -6.82
CA LEU A 109 -4.12 12.82 -5.90
C LEU A 109 -5.29 13.27 -5.01
N ALA A 110 -6.48 13.39 -5.58
CA ALA A 110 -7.69 13.72 -4.83
C ALA A 110 -8.08 12.58 -3.88
N ASP A 111 -7.97 11.33 -4.35
CA ASP A 111 -8.39 10.13 -3.65
C ASP A 111 -7.45 8.93 -3.91
N PRO A 112 -6.64 8.51 -2.92
CA PRO A 112 -5.70 7.40 -3.10
C PRO A 112 -6.40 6.05 -3.35
N GLU A 113 -7.69 5.93 -3.03
CA GLU A 113 -8.53 4.76 -3.31
C GLU A 113 -8.90 4.60 -4.79
N TYR A 114 -8.70 5.64 -5.60
CA TYR A 114 -9.18 5.70 -6.98
C TYR A 114 -8.57 4.64 -7.90
N THR A 115 -7.35 4.17 -7.58
CA THR A 115 -6.59 3.25 -8.44
C THR A 115 -6.14 2.01 -7.68
N PHE A 116 -5.51 1.10 -8.40
CA PHE A 116 -4.96 -0.13 -7.84
C PHE A 116 -4.00 0.16 -6.67
N HIS A 117 -4.28 -0.48 -5.54
CA HIS A 117 -3.49 -0.47 -4.32
C HIS A 117 -3.57 -1.85 -3.65
N ILE A 118 -2.76 -2.05 -2.62
CA ILE A 118 -2.74 -3.29 -1.84
C ILE A 118 -2.98 -2.94 -0.37
N GLY A 119 -4.15 -3.34 0.14
CA GLY A 119 -4.55 -3.15 1.53
C GLY A 119 -4.05 -4.26 2.47
N THR A 120 -3.62 -3.86 3.66
CA THR A 120 -3.27 -4.75 4.78
C THR A 120 -4.00 -4.28 6.04
N LEU A 121 -4.70 -5.19 6.71
CA LEU A 121 -5.34 -4.88 7.99
C LEU A 121 -4.32 -4.93 9.13
N VAL A 122 -4.20 -3.83 9.86
CA VAL A 122 -3.45 -3.67 11.11
C VAL A 122 -4.43 -3.83 12.28
N ASP A 123 -4.05 -4.60 13.30
CA ASP A 123 -4.91 -4.93 14.43
C ASP A 123 -4.76 -4.01 15.65
N SER A 124 -3.92 -2.97 15.54
CA SER A 124 -3.59 -2.07 16.63
C SER A 124 -3.51 -0.60 16.20
N PHE A 125 -4.28 0.24 16.90
CA PHE A 125 -4.25 1.69 16.73
C PHE A 125 -2.86 2.27 17.02
N ASP A 126 -2.22 1.82 18.10
CA ASP A 126 -0.92 2.35 18.51
C ASP A 126 0.17 1.98 17.47
N VAL A 127 0.02 0.83 16.81
CA VAL A 127 0.94 0.41 15.73
C VAL A 127 0.75 1.26 14.48
N ILE A 128 -0.48 1.49 14.02
CA ILE A 128 -0.72 2.30 12.82
C ILE A 128 -0.39 3.78 13.05
N GLU A 129 -0.59 4.30 14.26
CA GLU A 129 -0.15 5.65 14.65
C GLU A 129 1.38 5.76 14.60
N LYS A 130 2.09 4.82 15.22
CA LYS A 130 3.55 4.79 15.19
C LYS A 130 4.07 4.65 13.75
N MET A 131 3.50 3.74 12.97
CA MET A 131 3.86 3.53 11.56
C MET A 131 3.72 4.82 10.76
N THR A 132 2.63 5.57 10.97
CA THR A 132 2.40 6.86 10.30
C THR A 132 3.49 7.86 10.64
N LEU A 133 3.82 8.02 11.92
CA LEU A 133 4.87 8.95 12.36
C LEU A 133 6.25 8.55 11.85
N ASP A 134 6.60 7.27 11.92
CA ASP A 134 7.87 6.75 11.43
C ASP A 134 8.04 6.97 9.92
N LEU A 135 6.96 6.83 9.14
CA LEU A 135 6.99 7.07 7.69
C LEU A 135 7.16 8.55 7.35
N ILE A 136 6.50 9.44 8.10
CA ILE A 136 6.68 10.89 7.95
C ILE A 136 8.13 11.26 8.26
N ASP A 137 8.67 10.79 9.39
CA ASP A 137 10.06 11.04 9.77
C ASP A 137 11.05 10.48 8.73
N ALA A 138 10.84 9.24 8.27
CA ALA A 138 11.68 8.62 7.26
C ALA A 138 11.67 9.41 5.94
N ASN A 139 10.51 9.93 5.52
CA ASN A 139 10.42 10.74 4.31
C ASN A 139 11.14 12.09 4.41
N GLU A 140 11.38 12.60 5.62
CA GLU A 140 12.10 13.86 5.85
C GLU A 140 13.60 13.65 6.10
N ASN A 141 13.94 12.59 6.83
CA ASN A 141 15.23 12.44 7.51
C ASN A 141 16.03 11.21 7.09
N ASP A 142 15.40 10.16 6.56
CA ASP A 142 16.10 8.93 6.20
C ASP A 142 16.78 9.05 4.81
N PRO A 143 18.11 8.87 4.68
CA PRO A 143 18.81 9.07 3.42
C PRO A 143 18.32 8.20 2.25
N ASP A 144 17.76 7.02 2.53
CA ASP A 144 17.30 6.08 1.52
C ASP A 144 15.85 6.36 1.09
N LEU A 145 15.05 6.98 1.97
CA LEU A 145 13.61 7.17 1.79
C LEU A 145 13.20 8.65 1.64
N LYS A 146 14.12 9.59 1.86
CA LYS A 146 13.83 11.02 1.86
C LYS A 146 13.24 11.49 0.54
N GLY A 147 12.04 12.07 0.60
CA GLY A 147 11.30 12.57 -0.56
C GLY A 147 10.78 11.48 -1.51
N ARG A 148 10.85 10.21 -1.12
CA ARG A 148 10.39 9.05 -1.92
C ARG A 148 9.00 8.55 -1.52
N LEU A 149 8.43 9.11 -0.44
CA LEU A 149 7.14 8.70 0.12
C LEU A 149 6.13 9.85 0.05
N LYS A 150 4.88 9.51 -0.24
CA LYS A 150 3.73 10.38 0.00
C LYS A 150 2.77 9.63 0.92
N VAL A 151 2.69 10.13 2.16
CA VAL A 151 1.85 9.57 3.22
C VAL A 151 0.52 10.32 3.24
N THR A 152 -0.57 9.61 3.04
CA THR A 152 -1.93 10.16 3.11
C THR A 152 -2.73 9.37 4.14
N VAL A 153 -3.54 10.05 4.94
CA VAL A 153 -4.39 9.39 5.95
C VAL A 153 -5.82 9.83 5.78
N ASN A 154 -6.74 8.88 5.90
CA ASN A 154 -8.17 9.11 6.02
C ASN A 154 -8.64 8.67 7.42
N ARG A 155 -9.33 9.55 8.14
CA ARG A 155 -9.98 9.23 9.41
C ARG A 155 -11.35 8.60 9.17
N PRO A 156 -11.92 7.83 10.11
CA PRO A 156 -13.35 7.52 10.05
C PRO A 156 -14.18 8.80 10.04
N ARG A 157 -15.36 8.76 9.40
CA ARG A 157 -16.35 9.85 9.53
C ARG A 157 -16.70 10.06 11.01
N LEU A 158 -16.87 11.33 11.38
CA LEU A 158 -17.27 11.74 12.74
C LEU A 158 -18.61 11.11 13.14
N GLY A 159 -18.80 10.93 14.44
CA GLY A 159 -20.07 10.43 15.00
C GLY A 159 -19.89 9.36 16.07
N ASN A 160 -18.67 9.02 16.44
CA ASN A 160 -18.35 8.15 17.55
C ASN A 160 -17.43 8.90 18.51
N ALA A 161 -17.99 9.42 19.60
CA ALA A 161 -17.29 10.32 20.52
C ALA A 161 -16.00 9.72 21.12
N GLU A 162 -15.94 8.40 21.32
CA GLU A 162 -14.74 7.74 21.85
C GLU A 162 -13.62 7.70 20.80
N ILE A 163 -13.96 7.28 19.58
CA ILE A 163 -13.03 7.24 18.44
C ILE A 163 -12.56 8.65 18.08
N ASP A 164 -13.50 9.59 18.01
CA ASP A 164 -13.24 10.99 17.68
C ASP A 164 -12.26 11.60 18.70
N ALA A 165 -12.51 11.42 20.01
CA ALA A 165 -11.62 11.90 21.06
C ALA A 165 -10.22 11.23 21.02
N ARG A 166 -10.15 9.92 20.71
CA ARG A 166 -8.87 9.21 20.59
C ARG A 166 -8.05 9.76 19.43
N LEU A 167 -8.68 10.00 18.29
CA LEU A 167 -8.01 10.54 17.11
C LEU A 167 -7.66 12.02 17.25
N ASP A 168 -8.48 12.82 17.94
CA ASP A 168 -8.17 14.23 18.20
C ASP A 168 -6.95 14.41 19.12
N ALA A 169 -6.71 13.44 20.00
CA ALA A 169 -5.51 13.40 20.84
C ALA A 169 -4.26 12.82 20.12
N SER A 170 -4.43 12.26 18.92
CA SER A 170 -3.36 11.60 18.18
C SER A 170 -2.39 12.61 17.56
N PRO A 171 -1.06 12.49 17.76
CA PRO A 171 -0.08 13.29 17.04
C PRO A 171 -0.06 13.01 15.53
N ALA A 172 -0.47 11.82 15.08
CA ALA A 172 -0.50 11.48 13.66
C ALA A 172 -1.81 11.92 12.98
N PHE A 173 -2.93 11.89 13.72
CA PHE A 173 -4.25 11.96 13.13
C PHE A 173 -5.09 13.17 13.55
N GLY A 174 -4.71 13.89 14.62
CA GLY A 174 -5.50 14.98 15.20
C GLY A 174 -5.83 16.10 14.23
N GLU A 175 -4.93 16.40 13.29
CA GLU A 175 -5.12 17.46 12.30
C GLU A 175 -5.74 16.99 10.98
N VAL A 176 -5.85 15.68 10.77
CA VAL A 176 -6.35 15.12 9.50
C VAL A 176 -7.82 15.49 9.29
N LYS A 177 -8.14 16.02 8.10
CA LYS A 177 -9.50 16.45 7.70
C LYS A 177 -10.12 15.58 6.60
N ARG A 178 -9.38 14.60 6.10
CA ARG A 178 -9.87 13.62 5.12
C ARG A 178 -10.60 12.50 5.82
N TYR A 179 -11.63 11.97 5.17
CA TYR A 179 -12.45 10.89 5.70
C TYR A 179 -12.40 9.67 4.80
N ALA A 180 -12.45 8.50 5.42
CA ALA A 180 -12.58 7.21 4.75
C ALA A 180 -14.01 7.01 4.23
N TYR A 181 -14.20 6.02 3.35
CA TYR A 181 -15.51 5.64 2.81
C TYR A 181 -16.36 4.82 3.80
N GLY A 182 -16.42 5.25 5.06
CA GLY A 182 -17.19 4.60 6.10
C GLY A 182 -16.85 5.08 7.50
N ARG A 183 -17.33 4.33 8.49
CA ARG A 183 -17.19 4.62 9.92
C ARG A 183 -16.19 3.66 10.56
N ASN A 184 -15.79 3.98 11.79
CA ASN A 184 -15.07 3.08 12.70
C ASN A 184 -13.81 2.42 12.10
N GLY A 185 -13.20 3.03 11.08
CA GLY A 185 -11.96 2.57 10.47
C GLY A 185 -11.12 3.73 9.96
N LEU A 186 -9.80 3.57 10.05
CA LEU A 186 -8.77 4.51 9.62
C LEU A 186 -7.97 3.87 8.49
N GLN A 187 -7.53 4.68 7.53
CA GLN A 187 -6.74 4.23 6.39
C GLN A 187 -5.46 5.06 6.30
N LEU A 188 -4.33 4.37 6.21
CA LEU A 188 -3.02 4.94 5.94
C LEU A 188 -2.58 4.50 4.54
N PHE A 189 -2.33 5.46 3.65
CA PHE A 189 -1.84 5.22 2.31
C PHE A 189 -0.39 5.68 2.19
N VAL A 190 0.44 4.83 1.59
CA VAL A 190 1.84 5.10 1.31
C VAL A 190 2.08 4.93 -0.18
N GLU A 191 2.15 6.06 -0.88
CA GLU A 191 2.54 6.11 -2.29
C GLU A 191 4.07 6.26 -2.40
N THR A 192 4.71 5.46 -3.25
CA THR A 192 6.17 5.51 -3.45
C THR A 192 6.58 5.14 -4.86
N ASP A 193 7.70 5.70 -5.32
CA ASP A 193 8.37 5.36 -6.58
C ASP A 193 9.38 4.20 -6.42
N LEU A 194 9.62 3.73 -5.19
CA LEU A 194 10.44 2.54 -4.91
C LEU A 194 9.77 1.25 -5.39
N LEU A 195 8.48 1.32 -5.72
CA LEU A 195 7.67 0.21 -6.23
C LEU A 195 7.07 0.63 -7.59
N SER A 196 7.34 -0.15 -8.64
CA SER A 196 6.93 0.10 -10.03
C SER A 196 5.86 -0.90 -10.49
N SER A 197 4.93 -1.24 -9.59
CA SER A 197 3.86 -2.22 -9.85
C SER A 197 2.50 -1.57 -10.14
N GLY A 198 2.45 -0.23 -10.20
CA GLY A 198 1.26 0.51 -10.60
C GLY A 198 1.02 0.51 -12.12
N GLN A 199 -0.01 1.26 -12.54
CA GLN A 199 -0.43 1.35 -13.93
C GLN A 199 0.70 1.97 -14.77
N ILE A 200 1.05 1.37 -15.90
CA ILE A 200 2.20 1.77 -16.75
C ILE A 200 3.53 1.95 -15.98
N GLY A 201 3.70 1.23 -14.87
CA GLY A 201 4.90 1.22 -14.04
C GLY A 201 5.10 2.43 -13.13
N ASP A 202 4.04 3.22 -12.89
CA ASP A 202 4.02 4.33 -11.94
C ASP A 202 4.17 3.88 -10.48
N THR A 203 4.05 4.86 -9.58
CA THR A 203 4.10 4.67 -8.15
C THR A 203 3.06 3.64 -7.73
N LEU A 204 3.37 2.84 -6.72
CA LEU A 204 2.39 1.97 -6.08
C LEU A 204 1.91 2.59 -4.77
N ILE A 205 0.63 2.42 -4.48
CA ILE A 205 0.04 2.75 -3.18
C ILE A 205 -0.09 1.46 -2.37
N LEU A 206 0.49 1.47 -1.17
CA LEU A 206 0.23 0.47 -0.14
C LEU A 206 -0.72 1.07 0.90
N GLU A 207 -1.76 0.34 1.24
CA GLU A 207 -2.77 0.75 2.20
C GLU A 207 -2.69 -0.10 3.47
N PHE A 208 -2.85 0.58 4.61
CA PHE A 208 -2.90 -0.03 5.93
C PHE A 208 -4.18 0.44 6.61
N ASP A 209 -5.09 -0.50 6.81
CA ASP A 209 -6.37 -0.26 7.45
C ASP A 209 -6.28 -0.57 8.94
N TYR A 210 -7.00 0.18 9.76
CA TYR A 210 -7.29 -0.20 11.12
C TYR A 210 -8.79 -0.06 11.37
N VAL A 211 -9.42 -1.11 11.90
CA VAL A 211 -10.84 -1.12 12.27
C VAL A 211 -10.92 -1.18 13.79
N TRP A 212 -11.71 -0.29 14.39
CA TRP A 212 -11.94 -0.34 15.84
C TRP A 212 -12.69 -1.62 16.22
N PRO A 213 -12.28 -2.34 17.27
CA PRO A 213 -12.98 -3.54 17.72
C PRO A 213 -14.42 -3.25 18.16
N GLY A 214 -15.30 -4.23 17.96
CA GLY A 214 -16.68 -4.20 18.46
C GLY A 214 -17.68 -3.49 17.54
N TYR A 215 -17.28 -3.11 16.32
CA TYR A 215 -18.16 -2.49 15.33
C TYR A 215 -18.32 -3.39 14.10
N ASP A 216 -19.54 -3.86 13.85
CA ASP A 216 -19.85 -4.68 12.66
C ASP A 216 -19.97 -3.82 11.38
N SER A 217 -20.30 -2.53 11.52
CA SER A 217 -20.29 -1.56 10.43
C SER A 217 -18.98 -0.75 10.45
N HIS A 218 -18.14 -0.99 9.45
CA HIS A 218 -16.86 -0.31 9.26
C HIS A 218 -16.47 -0.24 7.78
N ILE A 219 -15.43 0.52 7.46
CA ILE A 219 -14.95 0.79 6.09
C ILE A 219 -14.71 -0.46 5.22
N LEU A 220 -14.37 -1.61 5.82
CA LEU A 220 -14.10 -2.88 5.13
C LEU A 220 -15.31 -3.84 5.12
N SER A 221 -16.43 -3.50 5.76
CA SER A 221 -17.66 -4.32 5.77
C SER A 221 -18.83 -3.62 5.09
N VAL A 222 -18.99 -2.31 5.30
CA VAL A 222 -20.06 -1.47 4.77
C VAL A 222 -19.47 -0.13 4.34
N VAL A 223 -19.55 0.14 3.03
CA VAL A 223 -19.10 1.40 2.44
C VAL A 223 -20.22 2.44 2.54
N GLU A 224 -19.94 3.60 3.13
CA GLU A 224 -20.87 4.73 3.26
C GLU A 224 -20.26 6.00 2.63
N LEU A 225 -20.92 6.55 1.60
CA LEU A 225 -20.56 7.83 0.96
C LEU A 225 -21.17 9.03 1.68
#